data_AF-A0A1T4NPQ0-F1
#
_entry.id   AF-A0A1T4NPQ0-F1
#
_cell.length_a   1.000
_cell.length_b   1.000
_cell.length_c   1.000
_cell.angle_alpha   90.00
_cell.angle_beta   90.00
_cell.angle_gamma   90.00
#
_symmetry.space_group_name_H-M   'P 1'
#
loop_
_entity.id
_entity.type
_entity.pdbx_description
1 polymer ?
#
loop_
_entity_poly.entity_id
_entity_poly.type
_entity_poly.pdbx_seq_one_letter_code
_entity_poly.pdbx_strand_id
1 'polypeptide(L)' 'MKINIVDIFCMVDDFSKLFDQTIKEKSIEKDGKKRRNRKSRMSDGEVMTILILFHLSRYRDLKAFYLQYITH' A
#
# COMPACT_ATOMS: atom_id res chain seq x y z
N MET A 1 9.04 21.44 7.56
CA MET A 1 9.62 20.09 7.44
C MET A 1 9.25 19.56 6.06
N LYS A 2 10.22 19.41 5.15
CA LYS A 2 9.94 18.85 3.82
C LYS A 2 9.80 17.33 3.99
N ILE A 3 8.67 16.79 3.57
CA ILE A 3 8.44 15.35 3.52
C ILE A 3 9.04 14.85 2.20
N ASN A 4 9.97 13.91 2.27
CA ASN A 4 10.55 13.27 1.10
C ASN A 4 9.75 12.01 0.76
N ILE A 5 9.20 11.97 -0.45
CA ILE A 5 8.36 10.87 -0.93
C ILE A 5 9.17 9.58 -1.03
N VAL A 6 10.46 9.67 -1.41
CA VAL A 6 11.34 8.51 -1.52
C VAL A 6 11.51 7.85 -0.15
N ASP A 7 11.74 8.65 0.89
CA ASP A 7 11.92 8.14 2.25
C ASP A 7 10.65 7.47 2.77
N ILE A 8 9.47 8.08 2.51
CA ILE A 8 8.18 7.45 2.84
C ILE A 8 8.03 6.12 2.11
N PHE A 9 8.28 6.09 0.80
CA PHE A 9 8.12 4.88 0.01
C PHE A 9 9.04 3.76 0.50
N CYS A 10 10.33 4.06 0.75
CA CYS A 10 11.26 3.07 1.30
C CYS A 10 10.79 2.51 2.64
N MET A 11 10.38 3.37 3.59
CA MET A 11 9.89 2.91 4.89
C MET A 11 8.64 2.05 4.77
N VAL A 12 7.70 2.43 3.91
CA VAL A 12 6.43 1.71 3.71
C VAL A 12 6.66 0.38 3.00
N ASP A 13 7.53 0.33 1.99
CA ASP A 13 7.84 -0.90 1.26
C ASP A 13 8.54 -1.93 2.16
N ASP A 14 9.52 -1.50 2.97
CA ASP A 14 10.18 -2.36 3.96
C ASP A 14 9.20 -2.87 5.01
N PHE A 15 8.32 -2.00 5.51
CA PHE A 15 7.23 -2.39 6.42
C PHE A 15 6.31 -3.42 5.77
N SER A 16 5.87 -3.21 4.52
CA SER A 16 4.93 -4.11 3.83
C SER A 16 5.51 -5.51 3.70
N LYS A 17 6.80 -5.64 3.34
CA LYS A 17 7.48 -6.94 3.24
C LYS A 17 7.51 -7.68 4.58
N LEU A 18 7.88 -6.98 5.65
CA LEU A 18 7.91 -7.56 7.00
C LEU A 18 6.52 -7.94 7.48
N PHE A 19 5.52 -7.11 7.20
CA PHE A 19 4.14 -7.35 7.54
C PHE A 19 3.59 -8.59 6.83
N ASP A 20 3.80 -8.70 5.52
CA ASP A 20 3.34 -9.86 4.73
C ASP A 20 3.94 -11.16 5.22
N GLN A 21 5.24 -11.17 5.54
CA GLN A 21 5.90 -12.33 6.13
C GLN A 21 5.28 -12.68 7.49
N THR A 22 5.14 -11.69 8.36
CA THR A 22 4.61 -11.89 9.72
C THR A 22 3.17 -12.39 9.70
N ILE A 23 2.32 -11.83 8.83
CA ILE A 23 0.93 -12.25 8.69
C ILE A 23 0.86 -13.66 8.12
N LYS A 24 1.69 -14.01 7.14
CA LYS A 24 1.74 -15.36 6.60
C LYS A 24 2.09 -16.40 7.65
N GLU A 25 3.06 -16.11 8.53
CA GLU A 25 3.51 -17.01 9.60
C GLU A 25 2.47 -17.14 10.73
N LYS A 26 1.77 -16.05 11.06
CA LYS A 26 0.82 -15.99 12.19
C LYS A 26 -0.64 -16.23 11.80
N SER A 27 -0.94 -16.34 10.51
CA SER A 27 -2.31 -16.59 10.04
C SER A 27 -2.72 -18.02 10.35
N ILE A 28 -3.86 -18.17 11.01
CA ILE A 28 -4.53 -19.46 11.17
C ILE A 28 -4.93 -19.95 9.77
N GLU A 29 -4.74 -21.25 9.50
CA GLU A 29 -5.14 -21.84 8.23
C GLU A 29 -6.61 -21.53 7.92
N LYS A 30 -6.85 -21.08 6.69
CA LYS A 30 -8.19 -20.73 6.25
C LYS A 30 -8.99 -22.00 6.02
N ASP A 31 -10.07 -22.14 6.79
CA ASP A 31 -11.15 -23.13 6.71
C ASP A 31 -11.47 -23.58 5.27
N GLY A 32 -10.71 -24.55 4.73
CA GLY A 32 -10.84 -25.31 3.47
C GLY A 32 -11.17 -24.59 2.15
N LYS A 33 -11.51 -23.30 2.20
CA LYS A 33 -12.16 -22.54 1.14
C LYS A 33 -11.09 -21.99 0.23
N LYS A 34 -11.08 -22.47 -1.01
CA LYS A 34 -10.24 -21.94 -2.08
C LYS A 34 -10.53 -20.45 -2.25
N ARG A 35 -9.50 -19.62 -2.05
CA ARG A 35 -9.53 -18.18 -2.35
C ARG A 35 -8.76 -17.91 -3.62
N ARG A 36 -9.17 -16.86 -4.34
CA ARG A 36 -8.46 -16.37 -5.53
C ARG A 36 -7.07 -15.88 -5.12
N ASN A 37 -6.00 -16.54 -5.58
CA ASN A 37 -4.61 -16.16 -5.32
C ASN A 37 -3.98 -15.52 -6.57
N ARG A 38 -4.55 -14.41 -7.04
CA ARG A 38 -4.00 -13.64 -8.18
C ARG A 38 -3.23 -12.46 -7.63
N LYS A 39 -1.99 -12.28 -8.10
CA LYS A 39 -1.19 -11.08 -7.79
C LYS A 39 -1.90 -9.83 -8.31
N SER A 40 -2.00 -8.81 -7.46
CA SER A 40 -2.40 -7.47 -7.86
C SER A 40 -1.36 -6.85 -8.80
N ARG A 41 -1.75 -5.86 -9.61
CA ARG A 41 -0.82 -5.09 -10.43
C ARG A 41 0.02 -4.11 -9.57
N MET A 42 -0.56 -3.68 -8.45
CA MET A 42 0.06 -2.77 -7.49
C MET A 42 0.27 -3.50 -6.18
N SER A 43 1.46 -3.34 -5.56
CA SER A 43 1.79 -3.92 -4.27
C SER A 43 1.05 -3.21 -3.13
N ASP A 44 0.94 -3.87 -1.98
CA ASP A 44 0.30 -3.26 -0.81
C ASP A 44 1.08 -2.05 -0.30
N GLY A 45 2.42 -2.06 -0.38
CA GLY A 45 3.27 -0.91 -0.08
C GLY A 45 3.06 0.29 -1.01
N GLU A 46 2.86 0.05 -2.31
CA GLU A 46 2.50 1.10 -3.28
C GLU A 46 1.13 1.72 -2.95
N VAL A 47 0.12 0.88 -2.66
CA VAL A 47 -1.21 1.34 -2.23
C VAL A 47 -1.13 2.16 -0.95
N MET A 48 -0.38 1.69 0.06
CA MET A 48 -0.16 2.41 1.31
C MET A 48 0.50 3.76 1.09
N THR A 49 1.52 3.83 0.24
CA THR A 49 2.22 5.08 -0.07
C THR A 49 1.26 6.08 -0.72
N ILE A 50 0.45 5.64 -1.68
CA ILE A 50 -0.56 6.49 -2.33
C ILE A 50 -1.56 7.05 -1.30
N LEU A 51 -2.02 6.23 -0.35
CA LEU A 51 -2.94 6.66 0.69
C LEU A 51 -2.30 7.66 1.65
N ILE A 52 -1.05 7.45 2.07
CA ILE A 52 -0.30 8.39 2.91
C ILE A 52 -0.16 9.74 2.19
N LEU A 53 0.27 9.73 0.93
CA LEU A 53 0.39 10.95 0.13
C LEU A 53 -0.96 11.65 -0.06
N PHE A 54 -2.04 10.90 -0.28
CA PHE A 54 -3.39 11.45 -0.36
C PHE A 54 -3.75 12.19 0.94
N HIS A 55 -3.55 11.57 2.10
CA HIS A 55 -3.84 12.20 3.39
C HIS A 55 -2.98 13.44 3.65
N LEU A 56 -1.71 13.42 3.26
CA LEU A 56 -0.80 14.58 3.39
C LEU A 56 -1.15 15.71 2.42
N SER A 57 -1.68 15.38 1.24
CA SER A 57 -2.05 16.36 0.20
C SER A 57 -3.32 17.15 0.51
N ARG A 58 -4.11 16.71 1.51
CA ARG A 58 -5.39 17.31 1.92
C ARG A 58 -6.43 17.39 0.78
N TYR A 59 -6.32 16.51 -0.21
CA TYR A 59 -7.36 16.34 -1.22
C TYR A 59 -8.66 15.83 -0.59
N ARG A 60 -9.79 16.30 -1.11
CA ARG A 60 -11.12 15.85 -0.67
C ARG A 60 -11.53 14.52 -1.28
N ASP A 61 -11.01 14.22 -2.47
CA ASP A 61 -11.38 13.05 -3.27
C ASP A 61 -10.15 12.30 -3.74
N LEU A 62 -10.12 10.99 -3.46
CA LEU A 62 -8.99 10.12 -3.81
C LEU A 62 -8.85 9.97 -5.33
N LYS A 63 -9.96 9.96 -6.07
CA LYS A 63 -9.94 9.81 -7.53
C LYS A 63 -9.29 11.03 -8.19
N ALA A 64 -9.64 12.24 -7.76
CA ALA A 64 -9.03 13.47 -8.24
C ALA A 64 -7.52 13.51 -7.95
N PHE A 65 -7.11 13.14 -6.74
CA PHE A 65 -5.69 13.01 -6.39
C PHE A 65 -4.95 12.00 -7.27
N TYR A 66 -5.51 10.79 -7.40
CA TYR A 66 -4.90 9.71 -8.17
C TYR A 66 -4.72 10.10 -9.65
N LEU A 67 -5.77 10.65 -10.27
CA LEU A 67 -5.72 11.10 -11.67
C LEU A 67 -4.72 12.23 -11.91
N GLN A 68 -4.55 13.15 -10.96
CA GLN A 68 -3.67 14.31 -11.13
C GLN A 68 -2.19 14.02 -10.82
N TYR A 69 -1.88 13.11 -9.89
CA TYR A 69 -0.50 12.94 -9.38
C TYR A 69 0.09 11.55 -9.56
N ILE A 70 -0.73 10.50 -9.74
CA ILE A 70 -0.26 9.12 -9.77
C ILE A 70 -0.31 8.52 -11.18
N THR A 71 -1.25 8.96 -12.02
CA THR A 71 -1.57 8.28 -13.28
C THR A 71 -0.73 8.76 -14.48
N HIS A 72 0.30 9.57 -14.24
CA HIS A 72 1.18 10.13 -15.28
C HIS A 72 2.43 9.28 -15.50
#